data_AF-A0A225UGI7-F1
#
_entry.id   AF-A0A225UGI7-F1
#
_cell.length_a   1.000
_cell.length_b   1.000
_cell.length_c   1.000
_cell.angle_alpha   90.00
_cell.angle_beta   90.00
_cell.angle_gamma   90.00
#
_symmetry.space_group_name_H-M   'P 1'
#
loop_
_entity.id
_entity.type
_entity.pdbx_description
1 polymer ?
#
loop_
_entity_poly.entity_id
_entity_poly.type
_entity_poly.pdbx_seq_one_letter_code
_entity_poly.pdbx_strand_id
1 'polypeptide(L)'
;ILENFVIVVNSVILVVILLVTNADGAHKPEWTMQLTLMFAGTLVCGGVGQVLNDAQTLGIERDWVVVIAGPDNSAGLAKLNTTMRRIDLSCKILGPMAFGFIVDFAGNDVTTRAMIGAAVVGLWNLISMPLEYYMTHDIYHLVPELAVHTLHEEEQVEGKGQVSPTSSDAELGTLSRYGKMWSKYVNHPVFLVSFSFCALYMTILDGGALNTAYLKWRGVSNSLLGASRGAGALAGLVGTLIFPCLQTYMKRVERVAVFSVWLFWLCLAPVLLAFLFTGESVVSDYVMLTCMVVSRSWLWSTDLAETQIMQEWIAPNQRGAINSMQTATYQLFYILILLSGMVFHDPRQFEALLVFSLAAVLASAMGFTYWGIKYGRHRDIYVSARTSPVKA
;
A
#
# COMPACT_ATOMS: atom_id res chain seq x y z
N ILE A 1 -5.42 14.32 -9.21
CA ILE A 1 -6.64 15.06 -9.68
C ILE A 1 -7.91 14.21 -9.65
N LEU A 2 -8.06 13.18 -10.50
CA LEU A 2 -9.33 12.43 -10.61
C LEU A 2 -9.75 11.82 -9.26
N GLU A 3 -8.78 11.35 -8.48
CA GLU A 3 -8.97 10.89 -7.09
C GLU A 3 -9.66 11.97 -6.22
N ASN A 4 -9.05 13.16 -6.12
CA ASN A 4 -9.59 14.29 -5.37
C ASN A 4 -11.02 14.65 -5.81
N PHE A 5 -11.35 14.51 -7.11
CA PHE A 5 -12.70 14.78 -7.63
C PHE A 5 -13.70 13.79 -7.03
N VAL A 6 -13.35 12.50 -7.07
CA VAL A 6 -14.19 11.43 -6.58
C VAL A 6 -14.39 11.55 -5.07
N ILE A 7 -13.38 12.00 -4.31
CA ILE A 7 -13.50 12.28 -2.87
C ILE A 7 -14.48 13.43 -2.61
N VAL A 8 -14.44 14.50 -3.41
CA VAL A 8 -15.38 15.62 -3.31
C VAL A 8 -16.81 15.14 -3.59
N VAL A 9 -17.02 14.37 -4.67
CA VAL A 9 -18.33 13.79 -5.01
C VAL A 9 -18.83 12.88 -3.87
N ASN A 10 -17.97 12.01 -3.34
CA ASN A 10 -18.33 11.14 -2.22
C ASN A 10 -18.72 11.93 -0.96
N SER A 11 -18.00 13.02 -0.67
CA SER A 11 -18.30 13.90 0.46
C SER A 11 -19.66 14.58 0.31
N VAL A 12 -20.00 15.03 -0.91
CA VAL A 12 -21.33 15.59 -1.20
C VAL A 12 -22.42 14.54 -1.02
N ILE A 13 -22.24 13.31 -1.54
CA ILE A 13 -23.20 12.23 -1.37
C ILE A 13 -23.43 11.94 0.12
N LEU A 14 -22.36 11.88 0.94
CA LEU A 14 -22.46 11.68 2.38
C LEU A 14 -23.27 12.79 3.09
N VAL A 15 -23.03 14.05 2.74
CA VAL A 15 -23.82 15.18 3.30
C VAL A 15 -25.28 15.07 2.90
N VAL A 16 -25.59 14.74 1.65
CA VAL A 16 -26.98 14.57 1.19
C VAL A 16 -27.64 13.38 1.89
N ILE A 17 -26.94 12.27 2.13
CA ILE A 17 -27.47 11.14 2.91
C ILE A 17 -27.89 11.60 4.30
N LEU A 18 -27.03 12.36 4.99
CA LEU A 18 -27.31 12.86 6.35
C LEU A 18 -28.53 13.81 6.38
N LEU A 19 -28.69 14.64 5.35
CA LEU A 19 -29.84 15.55 5.22
C LEU A 19 -31.16 14.79 4.92
N VAL A 20 -31.12 13.81 4.02
CA VAL A 20 -32.32 13.04 3.61
C VAL A 20 -32.80 12.10 4.71
N THR A 21 -31.87 11.50 5.45
CA THR A 21 -32.21 10.55 6.52
C THR A 21 -32.57 11.22 7.84
N ASN A 22 -32.42 12.55 7.94
CA ASN A 22 -32.68 13.35 9.14
C ASN A 22 -32.07 12.68 10.39
N ALA A 23 -30.80 12.25 10.25
CA ALA A 23 -30.17 11.23 11.07
C ALA A 23 -29.86 11.68 12.51
N ASP A 24 -30.88 12.00 13.30
CA ASP A 24 -30.86 12.50 14.68
C ASP A 24 -30.06 11.65 15.70
N GLY A 25 -29.55 10.48 15.29
CA GLY A 25 -28.76 9.57 16.12
C GLY A 25 -29.62 8.72 17.07
N ALA A 26 -30.94 8.96 17.10
CA ALA A 26 -31.88 8.25 17.96
C ALA A 26 -32.69 7.20 17.17
N HIS A 27 -33.02 7.48 15.91
CA HIS A 27 -33.79 6.57 15.06
C HIS A 27 -32.90 5.92 13.99
N LYS A 28 -33.06 4.60 13.81
CA LYS A 28 -32.44 3.90 12.68
C LYS A 28 -33.18 4.30 11.41
N PRO A 29 -32.50 4.85 10.39
CA PRO A 29 -33.17 5.19 9.14
C PRO A 29 -33.68 3.92 8.46
N GLU A 30 -34.90 3.99 7.92
CA GLU A 30 -35.43 2.90 7.10
C GLU A 30 -34.67 2.83 5.77
N TRP A 31 -34.34 1.61 5.34
CA TRP A 31 -33.67 1.38 4.06
C TRP A 31 -34.63 1.63 2.91
N THR A 32 -34.76 2.89 2.51
CA THR A 32 -35.43 3.29 1.27
C THR A 32 -34.55 3.00 0.07
N MET A 33 -35.17 2.83 -1.10
CA MET A 33 -34.44 2.63 -2.36
C MET A 33 -33.48 3.79 -2.65
N GLN A 34 -33.88 5.02 -2.32
CA GLN A 34 -33.04 6.21 -2.45
C GLN A 34 -31.79 6.15 -1.56
N LEU A 35 -31.94 5.81 -0.27
CA LEU A 35 -30.81 5.64 0.64
C LEU A 35 -29.87 4.52 0.18
N THR A 36 -30.44 3.41 -0.30
CA THR A 36 -29.68 2.28 -0.83
C THR A 36 -28.84 2.67 -2.04
N LEU A 37 -29.42 3.42 -2.99
CA LEU A 37 -28.70 3.91 -4.16
C LEU A 37 -27.59 4.90 -3.78
N MET A 38 -27.84 5.80 -2.84
CA MET A 38 -26.82 6.76 -2.39
C MET A 38 -25.68 6.05 -1.65
N PHE A 39 -25.97 5.06 -0.81
CA PHE A 39 -24.98 4.23 -0.14
C PHE A 39 -24.18 3.38 -1.14
N ALA A 40 -24.83 2.79 -2.15
CA ALA A 40 -24.12 2.13 -3.24
C ALA A 40 -23.20 3.12 -3.98
N GLY A 41 -23.67 4.36 -4.19
CA GLY A 41 -22.89 5.45 -4.77
C GLY A 41 -21.62 5.78 -3.97
N THR A 42 -21.71 5.85 -2.63
CA THR A 42 -20.53 6.10 -1.79
C THR A 42 -19.53 4.95 -1.83
N LEU A 43 -20.01 3.70 -1.89
CA LEU A 43 -19.15 2.52 -2.04
C LEU A 43 -18.41 2.53 -3.38
N VAL A 44 -19.11 2.82 -4.47
CA VAL A 44 -18.49 2.90 -5.81
C VAL A 44 -17.49 4.06 -5.87
N CYS A 45 -17.86 5.25 -5.39
CA CYS A 45 -16.95 6.39 -5.35
C CYS A 45 -15.72 6.08 -4.48
N GLY A 46 -15.90 5.50 -3.30
CA GLY A 46 -14.80 5.11 -2.42
C GLY A 46 -13.86 4.10 -3.09
N GLY A 47 -14.41 3.09 -3.76
CA GLY A 47 -13.63 2.09 -4.50
C GLY A 47 -12.86 2.69 -5.67
N VAL A 48 -13.50 3.51 -6.51
CA VAL A 48 -12.84 4.21 -7.62
C VAL A 48 -11.76 5.16 -7.10
N GLY A 49 -12.06 5.92 -6.04
CA GLY A 49 -11.10 6.82 -5.39
C GLY A 49 -9.85 6.08 -4.92
N GLN A 50 -10.01 4.93 -4.26
CA GLN A 50 -8.88 4.10 -3.82
C GLN A 50 -8.02 3.62 -4.99
N VAL A 51 -8.64 3.14 -6.08
CA VAL A 51 -7.91 2.68 -7.26
C VAL A 51 -7.12 3.81 -7.91
N LEU A 52 -7.69 5.02 -7.97
CA LEU A 52 -7.02 6.20 -8.52
C LEU A 52 -5.85 6.65 -7.65
N ASN A 53 -6.02 6.64 -6.32
CA ASN A 53 -4.94 6.93 -5.38
C ASN A 53 -3.78 5.93 -5.54
N ASP A 54 -4.09 4.64 -5.61
CA ASP A 54 -3.10 3.58 -5.82
C ASP A 54 -2.35 3.77 -7.16
N ALA A 55 -3.07 4.12 -8.23
CA ALA A 55 -2.47 4.39 -9.54
C ALA A 55 -1.55 5.62 -9.53
N GLN A 56 -1.96 6.69 -8.85
CA GLN A 56 -1.17 7.91 -8.71
C GLN A 56 0.10 7.66 -7.89
N THR A 57 -0.02 6.95 -6.77
CA THR A 57 1.11 6.56 -5.93
C THR A 57 2.07 5.69 -6.73
N LEU A 58 1.57 4.74 -7.52
CA LEU A 58 2.39 3.91 -8.38
C LEU A 58 3.16 4.73 -9.43
N GLY A 59 2.50 5.66 -10.12
CA GLY A 59 3.14 6.51 -11.12
C GLY A 59 4.24 7.40 -10.52
N ILE A 60 3.94 8.05 -9.40
CA ILE A 60 4.88 9.00 -8.78
C ILE A 60 5.99 8.26 -8.02
N GLU A 61 5.64 7.43 -7.03
CA GLU A 61 6.63 6.84 -6.12
C GLU A 61 7.50 5.78 -6.79
N ARG A 62 6.92 4.98 -7.71
CA ARG A 62 7.66 3.86 -8.31
C ARG A 62 8.33 4.24 -9.62
N ASP A 63 7.81 5.21 -10.37
CA ASP A 63 8.40 5.56 -11.67
C ASP A 63 9.08 6.93 -11.66
N TRP A 64 8.37 8.00 -11.31
CA TRP A 64 8.91 9.36 -11.37
C TRP A 64 10.11 9.56 -10.45
N VAL A 65 10.06 9.02 -9.23
CA VAL A 65 11.17 9.10 -8.26
C VAL A 65 12.49 8.57 -8.83
N VAL A 66 12.43 7.50 -9.61
CA VAL A 66 13.65 6.89 -10.17
C VAL A 66 14.23 7.75 -11.28
N VAL A 67 13.37 8.36 -12.10
CA VAL A 67 13.80 9.30 -13.14
C VAL A 67 14.42 10.54 -12.48
N ILE A 68 13.76 11.09 -11.46
CA ILE A 68 14.24 12.28 -10.74
C ILE A 68 15.56 12.03 -9.99
N ALA A 69 15.77 10.85 -9.42
CA ALA A 69 17.01 10.50 -8.72
C ALA A 69 18.22 10.39 -9.67
N GLY A 70 17.99 10.04 -10.93
CA GLY A 70 19.01 9.72 -11.92
C GLY A 70 19.56 8.29 -11.79
N PRO A 71 20.07 7.70 -12.90
CA PRO A 71 20.43 6.28 -12.98
C PRO A 71 21.61 5.85 -12.09
N ASP A 72 22.50 6.77 -11.72
CA ASP A 72 23.75 6.44 -11.01
C ASP A 72 23.73 6.79 -9.52
N ASN A 73 22.63 7.34 -8.99
CA ASN A 73 22.57 7.89 -7.63
C ASN A 73 21.68 7.06 -6.68
N SER A 74 22.11 5.83 -6.38
CA SER A 74 21.39 4.93 -5.46
C SER A 74 21.22 5.52 -4.05
N ALA A 75 22.16 6.35 -3.59
CA ALA A 75 22.06 7.06 -2.32
C ALA A 75 21.00 8.18 -2.35
N GLY A 76 20.91 8.93 -3.45
CA GLY A 76 19.85 9.91 -3.69
C GLY A 76 18.47 9.26 -3.79
N LEU A 77 18.37 8.13 -4.49
CA LEU A 77 17.14 7.34 -4.60
C LEU A 77 16.66 6.85 -3.23
N ALA A 78 17.55 6.29 -2.42
CA ALA A 78 17.23 5.89 -1.05
C ALA A 78 16.76 7.06 -0.18
N LYS A 79 17.38 8.24 -0.33
CA LYS A 79 16.97 9.46 0.37
C LYS A 79 15.59 9.94 -0.07
N LEU A 80 15.27 9.88 -1.36
CA LEU A 80 13.94 10.23 -1.88
C LEU A 80 12.87 9.24 -1.40
N ASN A 81 13.12 7.93 -1.55
CA ASN A 81 12.21 6.88 -1.08
C ASN A 81 11.92 6.99 0.42
N THR A 82 12.95 7.19 1.25
CA THR A 82 12.77 7.36 2.69
C THR A 82 12.01 8.64 3.05
N THR A 83 12.24 9.73 2.32
CA THR A 83 11.53 11.00 2.54
C THR A 83 10.05 10.86 2.18
N MET A 84 9.72 10.26 1.03
CA MET A 84 8.33 9.99 0.63
C MET A 84 7.62 9.09 1.64
N ARG A 85 8.27 8.01 2.07
CA ARG A 85 7.70 7.10 3.08
C ARG A 85 7.43 7.77 4.42
N ARG A 86 8.31 8.70 4.84
CA ARG A 86 8.09 9.50 6.05
C ARG A 86 6.91 10.43 5.91
N ILE A 87 6.71 11.04 4.74
CA ILE A 87 5.54 11.88 4.47
C ILE A 87 4.26 11.02 4.55
N ASP A 88 4.21 9.88 3.87
CA ASP A 88 3.06 8.95 3.91
C ASP A 88 2.72 8.51 5.35
N LEU A 89 3.72 8.05 6.10
CA LEU A 89 3.54 7.66 7.50
C LEU A 89 3.09 8.83 8.39
N SER A 90 3.63 10.03 8.17
CA SER A 90 3.23 11.21 8.92
C SER A 90 1.78 11.58 8.63
N CYS A 91 1.36 11.53 7.37
CA CYS A 91 -0.02 11.77 6.96
C CYS A 91 -0.99 10.72 7.54
N LYS A 92 -0.58 9.45 7.63
CA LYS A 92 -1.37 8.39 8.27
C LYS A 92 -1.60 8.60 9.77
N ILE A 93 -0.75 9.38 10.44
CA ILE A 93 -0.91 9.75 11.85
C ILE A 93 -1.65 11.08 11.97
N LEU A 94 -1.18 12.11 11.28
CA LEU A 94 -1.65 13.49 11.40
C LEU A 94 -3.04 13.66 10.78
N GLY A 95 -3.36 12.96 9.69
CA GLY A 95 -4.64 13.07 8.99
C GLY A 95 -5.84 12.71 9.89
N PRO A 96 -5.91 11.48 10.43
CA PRO A 96 -6.97 11.10 11.36
C PRO A 96 -6.99 11.95 12.64
N MET A 97 -5.83 12.39 13.13
CA MET A 97 -5.73 13.26 14.30
C MET A 97 -6.33 14.65 14.05
N ALA A 98 -5.96 15.28 12.94
CA ALA A 98 -6.51 16.57 12.53
C ALA A 98 -8.01 16.48 12.28
N PHE A 99 -8.46 15.42 11.59
CA PHE A 99 -9.88 15.16 11.37
C PHE A 99 -10.65 15.00 12.70
N GLY A 100 -10.12 14.20 13.64
CA GLY A 100 -10.72 14.02 14.96
C GLY A 100 -10.87 15.34 15.72
N PHE A 101 -9.81 16.16 15.74
CA PHE A 101 -9.85 17.47 16.37
C PHE A 101 -10.92 18.37 15.73
N ILE A 102 -10.95 18.47 14.40
CA ILE A 102 -11.95 19.28 13.68
C ILE A 102 -13.38 18.85 14.05
N VAL A 103 -13.64 17.54 14.08
CA VAL A 103 -14.95 16.98 14.40
C VAL A 103 -15.34 17.18 15.88
N ASP A 104 -14.38 17.28 16.80
CA ASP A 104 -14.65 17.59 18.21
C ASP A 104 -15.07 19.06 18.42
N PHE A 105 -14.57 20.00 17.61
CA PHE A 105 -14.99 21.42 17.66
C PHE A 105 -16.26 21.72 16.84
N ALA A 106 -16.76 20.76 16.06
CA ALA A 106 -17.87 20.93 15.12
C ALA A 106 -19.27 21.02 15.79
N GLY A 107 -19.37 20.87 17.11
CA GLY A 107 -20.61 20.99 17.87
C GLY A 107 -21.01 19.72 18.63
N ASN A 108 -22.11 19.78 19.38
CA ASN A 108 -22.54 18.69 20.26
C ASN A 108 -23.39 17.62 19.55
N ASP A 109 -24.07 18.00 18.45
CA ASP A 109 -24.96 17.09 17.73
C ASP A 109 -24.18 16.17 16.79
N VAL A 110 -24.50 14.87 16.82
CA VAL A 110 -23.82 13.82 16.04
C VAL A 110 -23.94 14.05 14.53
N THR A 111 -25.11 14.52 14.07
CA THR A 111 -25.37 14.89 12.67
C THR A 111 -24.48 16.02 12.20
N THR A 112 -24.44 17.10 12.98
CA THR A 112 -23.68 18.31 12.68
C THR A 112 -22.19 17.99 12.63
N ARG A 113 -21.69 17.16 13.56
CA ARG A 113 -20.31 16.64 13.55
C ARG A 113 -19.99 15.85 12.28
N ALA A 114 -20.87 14.94 11.86
CA ALA A 114 -20.68 14.13 10.65
C ALA A 114 -20.76 14.98 9.37
N MET A 115 -21.70 15.92 9.30
CA MET A 115 -21.85 16.83 8.16
C MET A 115 -20.64 17.76 8.01
N ILE A 116 -20.20 18.39 9.09
CA ILE A 116 -19.02 19.27 9.08
C ILE A 116 -17.77 18.45 8.74
N GLY A 117 -17.64 17.25 9.32
CA GLY A 117 -16.54 16.34 8.97
C GLY A 117 -16.49 16.03 7.47
N ALA A 118 -17.61 15.61 6.88
CA ALA A 118 -17.69 15.34 5.44
C ALA A 118 -17.44 16.60 4.59
N ALA A 119 -18.02 17.75 4.96
CA ALA A 119 -17.83 19.02 4.26
C ALA A 119 -16.37 19.50 4.30
N VAL A 120 -15.71 19.39 5.44
CA VAL A 120 -14.28 19.76 5.59
C VAL A 120 -13.40 18.87 4.75
N VAL A 121 -13.62 17.54 4.74
CA VAL A 121 -12.85 16.62 3.89
C VAL A 121 -13.07 16.95 2.41
N GLY A 122 -14.31 17.18 1.99
CA GLY A 122 -14.62 17.60 0.63
C GLY A 122 -13.92 18.91 0.24
N LEU A 123 -14.01 19.93 1.09
CA LEU A 123 -13.37 21.24 0.85
C LEU A 123 -11.84 21.13 0.82
N TRP A 124 -11.24 20.33 1.71
CA TRP A 124 -9.80 20.09 1.74
C TRP A 124 -9.31 19.49 0.42
N ASN A 125 -10.00 18.49 -0.12
CA ASN A 125 -9.63 17.84 -1.39
C ASN A 125 -9.88 18.76 -2.59
N LEU A 126 -10.94 19.59 -2.54
CA LEU A 126 -11.23 20.58 -3.58
C LEU A 126 -10.14 21.67 -3.67
N ILE A 127 -9.61 22.12 -2.53
CA ILE A 127 -8.51 23.10 -2.49
C ILE A 127 -7.17 22.44 -2.86
N SER A 128 -6.97 21.17 -2.49
CA SER A 128 -5.74 20.42 -2.81
C SER A 128 -5.61 20.12 -4.29
N MET A 129 -6.72 19.94 -4.99
CA MET A 129 -6.79 19.65 -6.43
C MET A 129 -5.95 20.57 -7.34
N PRO A 130 -6.16 21.90 -7.35
CA PRO A 130 -5.39 22.79 -8.22
C PRO A 130 -3.91 22.80 -7.83
N LEU A 131 -3.60 22.74 -6.53
CA LEU A 131 -2.23 22.68 -6.04
C LEU A 131 -1.49 21.44 -6.57
N GLU A 132 -2.13 20.27 -6.46
CA GLU A 132 -1.59 19.00 -6.95
C GLU A 132 -1.34 19.05 -8.47
N TYR A 133 -2.27 19.63 -9.24
CA TYR A 133 -2.11 19.80 -10.68
C TYR A 133 -0.89 20.65 -11.03
N TYR A 134 -0.78 21.85 -10.45
CA TYR A 134 0.33 22.75 -10.75
C TYR A 134 1.68 22.16 -10.34
N MET A 135 1.78 21.55 -9.15
CA MET A 135 3.03 20.93 -8.70
C MET A 135 3.45 19.76 -9.62
N THR A 136 2.51 18.93 -10.03
CA THR A 136 2.77 17.78 -10.92
C THR A 136 3.17 18.25 -12.32
N HIS A 137 2.48 19.27 -12.83
CA HIS A 137 2.77 19.90 -14.10
C HIS A 137 4.18 20.52 -14.11
N ASP A 138 4.54 21.26 -13.07
CA ASP A 138 5.85 21.89 -12.95
C ASP A 138 6.96 20.84 -12.88
N ILE A 139 6.78 19.76 -12.11
CA ILE A 139 7.75 18.65 -12.05
C ILE A 139 7.96 18.04 -13.45
N TYR A 140 6.88 17.82 -14.19
CA TYR A 140 6.94 17.25 -15.54
C TYR A 140 7.74 18.14 -16.51
N HIS A 141 7.57 19.46 -16.42
CA HIS A 141 8.32 20.40 -17.26
C HIS A 141 9.77 20.63 -16.80
N LEU A 142 10.04 20.55 -15.50
CA LEU A 142 11.38 20.74 -14.93
C LEU A 142 12.30 19.55 -15.19
N VAL A 143 11.74 18.35 -15.37
CA VAL A 143 12.49 17.12 -15.63
C VAL A 143 12.07 16.54 -16.98
N PRO A 144 12.61 17.08 -18.10
CA PRO A 144 12.21 16.67 -19.45
C PRO A 144 12.50 15.20 -19.77
N GLU A 145 13.36 14.54 -18.97
CA GLU A 145 13.60 13.09 -19.05
C GLU A 145 12.33 12.25 -18.80
N LEU A 146 11.34 12.79 -18.06
CA LEU A 146 10.03 12.12 -17.93
C LEU A 146 9.25 12.12 -19.25
N ALA A 147 9.34 13.18 -20.06
CA ALA A 147 8.59 13.31 -21.30
C ALA A 147 9.13 12.38 -22.41
N VAL A 148 10.44 12.17 -22.46
CA VAL A 148 11.09 11.23 -23.41
C VAL A 148 10.67 9.79 -23.13
N HIS A 149 10.39 9.48 -21.86
CA HIS A 149 9.97 8.15 -21.44
C HIS A 149 8.59 7.76 -22.00
N THR A 150 7.65 8.70 -22.01
CA THR A 150 6.30 8.53 -22.58
C THR A 150 6.36 8.28 -24.10
N LEU A 151 7.20 9.02 -24.83
CA LEU A 151 7.33 8.91 -26.29
C LEU A 151 7.87 7.53 -26.73
N HIS A 152 8.85 6.98 -26.02
CA HIS A 152 9.38 5.64 -26.30
C HIS A 152 8.37 4.52 -25.99
N GLU A 153 7.48 4.74 -25.01
CA GLU A 153 6.41 3.80 -24.67
C GLU A 153 5.28 3.85 -25.72
N GLU A 154 4.94 5.05 -26.21
CA GLU A 154 3.97 5.26 -27.30
C GLU A 154 4.49 4.72 -28.65
N GLU A 155 5.75 4.96 -29.03
CA GLU A 155 6.35 4.40 -30.25
C GLU A 155 6.43 2.87 -30.23
N GLN A 156 6.68 2.25 -29.07
CA GLN A 156 6.65 0.78 -28.93
C GLN A 156 5.23 0.20 -28.99
N VAL A 157 4.21 0.97 -28.63
CA VAL A 157 2.80 0.58 -28.72
C VAL A 157 2.26 0.76 -30.15
N GLU A 158 2.65 1.82 -30.86
CA GLU A 158 2.23 2.06 -32.25
C GLU A 158 3.01 1.27 -33.30
N GLY A 159 4.26 0.85 -33.01
CA GLY A 159 5.10 0.09 -33.94
C GLY A 159 4.63 -1.34 -34.29
N LYS A 160 3.49 -1.80 -33.75
CA LYS A 160 2.89 -3.11 -34.09
C LYS A 160 1.38 -3.03 -34.33
N GLY A 161 1.00 -2.60 -35.53
CA GLY A 161 -0.26 -3.00 -36.16
C GLY A 161 -1.28 -1.87 -36.30
N GLN A 162 -1.19 -1.16 -37.42
CA GLN A 162 -2.23 -0.26 -37.90
C GLN A 162 -3.40 -1.11 -38.44
N VAL A 163 -4.35 -1.48 -37.57
CA VAL A 163 -5.70 -1.94 -37.97
C VAL A 163 -6.71 -1.34 -37.01
N SER A 164 -7.64 -0.54 -37.54
CA SER A 164 -8.75 0.06 -36.79
C SER A 164 -9.57 -1.01 -36.07
N PRO A 165 -9.82 -0.90 -34.74
CA PRO A 165 -10.56 -1.95 -34.05
C PRO A 165 -12.07 -1.73 -34.14
N THR A 166 -12.78 -2.74 -34.62
CA THR A 166 -14.18 -3.01 -34.27
C THR A 166 -14.25 -3.39 -32.78
N SER A 167 -15.29 -2.97 -32.07
CA SER A 167 -15.39 -3.02 -30.60
C SER A 167 -15.18 -4.40 -29.95
N SER A 168 -15.35 -5.49 -30.69
CA SER A 168 -15.16 -6.88 -30.22
C SER A 168 -13.69 -7.35 -30.28
N ASP A 169 -12.91 -6.88 -31.25
CA ASP A 169 -11.48 -7.22 -31.41
C ASP A 169 -10.59 -6.47 -30.39
N ALA A 170 -11.07 -5.32 -29.91
CA ALA A 170 -10.41 -4.53 -28.88
C ALA A 170 -10.32 -5.28 -27.52
N GLU A 171 -11.36 -6.02 -27.14
CA GLU A 171 -11.40 -6.76 -25.87
C GLU A 171 -10.46 -7.99 -25.90
N LEU A 172 -10.47 -8.75 -27.00
CA LEU A 172 -9.59 -9.91 -27.19
C LEU A 172 -8.10 -9.50 -27.25
N GLY A 173 -7.81 -8.36 -27.89
CA GLY A 173 -6.49 -7.74 -27.90
C GLY A 173 -6.04 -7.27 -26.51
N THR A 174 -6.96 -6.75 -25.70
CA THR A 174 -6.69 -6.29 -24.33
C THR A 174 -6.36 -7.46 -23.40
N LEU A 175 -7.08 -8.57 -23.50
CA LEU A 175 -6.83 -9.76 -22.68
C LEU A 175 -5.50 -10.45 -23.04
N SER A 176 -5.18 -10.50 -24.35
CA SER A 176 -3.88 -10.95 -24.85
C SER A 176 -2.73 -10.06 -24.37
N ARG A 177 -2.95 -8.74 -24.31
CA ARG A 177 -1.99 -7.77 -23.76
C ARG A 177 -1.76 -7.99 -22.26
N TYR A 178 -2.83 -8.21 -21.50
CA TYR A 178 -2.76 -8.51 -20.07
C TYR A 178 -2.01 -9.83 -19.80
N GLY A 179 -2.31 -10.88 -20.56
CA GLY A 179 -1.58 -12.16 -20.48
C GLY A 179 -0.08 -12.01 -20.77
N LYS A 180 0.29 -11.14 -21.72
CA LYS A 180 1.70 -10.81 -21.99
C LYS A 180 2.36 -10.05 -20.83
N MET A 181 1.65 -9.18 -20.13
CA MET A 181 2.17 -8.47 -18.94
C MET A 181 2.44 -9.44 -17.79
N TRP A 182 1.52 -10.36 -17.52
CA TRP A 182 1.73 -11.44 -16.53
C TRP A 182 2.89 -12.34 -16.91
N SER A 183 2.99 -12.74 -18.17
CA SER A 183 4.12 -13.54 -18.66
C SER A 183 5.45 -12.81 -18.47
N LYS A 184 5.52 -11.51 -18.79
CA LYS A 184 6.71 -10.69 -18.52
C LYS A 184 7.03 -10.63 -17.03
N TYR A 185 6.03 -10.44 -16.17
CA TYR A 185 6.20 -10.39 -14.73
C TYR A 185 6.77 -11.68 -14.15
N VAL A 186 6.16 -12.84 -14.46
CA VAL A 186 6.57 -14.15 -13.93
C VAL A 186 7.95 -14.58 -14.40
N ASN A 187 8.33 -14.21 -15.62
CA ASN A 187 9.65 -14.52 -16.18
C ASN A 187 10.75 -13.53 -15.74
N HIS A 188 10.41 -12.41 -15.11
CA HIS A 188 11.39 -11.41 -14.69
C HIS A 188 12.21 -11.92 -13.47
N PRO A 189 13.52 -11.64 -13.38
CA PRO A 189 14.34 -12.05 -12.24
C PRO A 189 13.83 -11.55 -10.88
N VAL A 190 13.11 -10.42 -10.85
CA VAL A 190 12.51 -9.86 -9.62
C VAL A 190 11.21 -10.53 -9.20
N PHE A 191 10.65 -11.42 -10.02
CA PHE A 191 9.35 -12.06 -9.75
C PHE A 191 9.28 -12.65 -8.34
N LEU A 192 10.30 -13.44 -7.97
CA LEU A 192 10.29 -14.15 -6.70
C LEU A 192 10.32 -13.21 -5.50
N VAL A 193 11.11 -12.12 -5.54
CA VAL A 193 11.14 -11.13 -4.44
C VAL A 193 9.83 -10.36 -4.36
N SER A 194 9.29 -9.96 -5.51
CA SER A 194 8.00 -9.25 -5.61
C SER A 194 6.83 -10.13 -5.12
N PHE A 195 6.76 -11.39 -5.54
CA PHE A 195 5.73 -12.33 -5.11
C PHE A 195 5.85 -12.66 -3.61
N SER A 196 7.08 -12.82 -3.11
CA SER A 196 7.34 -13.00 -1.68
C SER A 196 6.90 -11.78 -0.88
N PHE A 197 7.17 -10.58 -1.38
CA PHE A 197 6.69 -9.34 -0.76
C PHE A 197 5.16 -9.28 -0.72
N CYS A 198 4.48 -9.63 -1.81
CA CYS A 198 3.03 -9.72 -1.85
C CYS A 198 2.49 -10.66 -0.75
N ALA A 199 3.16 -11.79 -0.48
CA ALA A 199 2.78 -12.73 0.58
C ALA A 199 2.74 -12.11 1.98
N LEU A 200 3.46 -11.01 2.23
CA LEU A 200 3.40 -10.27 3.50
C LEU A 200 2.04 -9.60 3.73
N TYR A 201 1.26 -9.34 2.68
CA TYR A 201 -0.10 -8.78 2.78
C TYR A 201 -1.14 -9.83 3.20
N MET A 202 -0.75 -11.10 3.23
CA MET A 202 -1.60 -12.22 3.63
C MET A 202 -1.46 -12.53 5.14
N THR A 203 -1.26 -11.50 5.95
CA THR A 203 -1.10 -11.60 7.41
C THR A 203 -2.22 -10.84 8.12
N ILE A 204 -2.81 -11.43 9.15
CA ILE A 204 -3.74 -10.72 10.03
C ILE A 204 -3.04 -9.90 11.13
N LEU A 205 -1.72 -10.06 11.29
CA LEU A 205 -0.91 -9.39 12.32
C LEU A 205 -0.46 -7.98 11.92
N ASP A 206 -1.28 -7.27 11.16
CA ASP A 206 -1.00 -5.92 10.65
C ASP A 206 -1.72 -4.81 11.45
N GLY A 207 -2.63 -5.20 12.34
CA GLY A 207 -3.50 -4.29 13.09
C GLY A 207 -4.73 -3.85 12.29
N GLY A 208 -5.05 -4.59 11.22
CA GLY A 208 -6.20 -4.43 10.37
C GLY A 208 -7.50 -4.92 11.02
N ALA A 209 -8.55 -5.01 10.20
CA ALA A 209 -9.92 -5.21 10.66
C ALA A 209 -10.11 -6.55 11.42
N LEU A 210 -9.58 -7.65 10.90
CA LEU A 210 -9.76 -8.99 11.48
C LEU A 210 -9.15 -9.09 12.88
N ASN A 211 -7.89 -8.70 13.04
CA ASN A 211 -7.22 -8.72 14.33
C ASN A 211 -7.83 -7.73 15.33
N THR A 212 -8.23 -6.55 14.85
CA THR A 212 -8.99 -5.59 15.68
C THR A 212 -10.29 -6.18 16.19
N ALA A 213 -11.05 -6.86 15.32
CA ALA A 213 -12.31 -7.48 15.68
C ALA A 213 -12.11 -8.58 16.72
N TYR A 214 -11.08 -9.42 16.53
CA TYR A 214 -10.70 -10.45 17.50
C TYR A 214 -10.33 -9.86 18.86
N LEU A 215 -9.41 -8.89 18.92
CA LEU A 215 -9.00 -8.27 20.18
C LEU A 215 -10.17 -7.54 20.87
N LYS A 216 -11.08 -6.94 20.10
CA LYS A 216 -12.30 -6.34 20.64
C LYS A 216 -13.25 -7.39 21.22
N TRP A 217 -13.40 -8.53 20.56
CA TRP A 217 -14.16 -9.67 21.08
C TRP A 217 -13.54 -10.21 22.39
N ARG A 218 -12.21 -10.20 22.49
CA ARG A 218 -11.45 -10.53 23.71
C ARG A 218 -11.58 -9.50 24.84
N GLY A 219 -12.26 -8.38 24.61
CA GLY A 219 -12.49 -7.34 25.62
C GLY A 219 -11.36 -6.32 25.75
N VAL A 220 -10.41 -6.28 24.80
CA VAL A 220 -9.37 -5.24 24.77
C VAL A 220 -10.00 -3.87 24.54
N SER A 221 -9.63 -2.90 25.38
CA SER A 221 -10.21 -1.55 25.32
C SER A 221 -9.86 -0.82 24.03
N ASN A 222 -10.79 0.01 23.53
CA ASN A 222 -10.57 0.82 22.33
C ASN A 222 -9.39 1.78 22.48
N SER A 223 -9.13 2.27 23.70
CA SER A 223 -7.99 3.14 24.00
C SER A 223 -6.66 2.41 23.83
N LEU A 224 -6.56 1.15 24.28
CA LEU A 224 -5.36 0.34 24.12
C LEU A 224 -5.12 -0.03 22.65
N LEU A 225 -6.19 -0.38 21.91
CA LEU A 225 -6.10 -0.60 20.46
C LEU A 225 -5.66 0.67 19.72
N GLY A 226 -6.19 1.83 20.11
CA GLY A 226 -5.76 3.14 19.58
C GLY A 226 -4.29 3.44 19.88
N ALA A 227 -3.86 3.24 21.13
CA ALA A 227 -2.48 3.45 21.56
C ALA A 227 -1.50 2.53 20.81
N SER A 228 -1.86 1.24 20.64
CA SER A 228 -1.04 0.29 19.87
C SER A 228 -0.90 0.72 18.41
N ARG A 229 -1.97 1.21 17.76
CA ARG A 229 -1.86 1.72 16.38
C ARG A 229 -0.96 2.95 16.28
N GLY A 230 -1.08 3.89 17.22
CA GLY A 230 -0.20 5.06 17.30
C GLY A 230 1.26 4.66 17.48
N ALA A 231 1.53 3.74 18.42
CA ALA A 231 2.86 3.19 18.65
C ALA A 231 3.40 2.45 17.42
N GLY A 232 2.57 1.68 16.73
CA GLY A 232 2.93 0.99 15.49
C GLY A 232 3.30 1.95 14.35
N ALA A 233 2.63 3.10 14.26
CA ALA A 233 2.95 4.12 13.28
C ALA A 233 4.30 4.81 13.60
N LEU A 234 4.58 5.09 14.89
CA LEU A 234 5.88 5.58 15.34
C LEU A 234 7.00 4.56 15.08
N ALA A 235 6.76 3.28 15.37
CA ALA A 235 7.71 2.21 15.05
C ALA A 235 7.97 2.10 13.54
N GLY A 236 6.93 2.26 12.71
CA GLY A 236 7.09 2.37 11.25
C GLY A 236 8.01 3.51 10.84
N LEU A 237 7.87 4.69 11.46
CA LEU A 237 8.75 5.84 11.22
C LEU A 237 10.21 5.54 11.62
N VAL A 238 10.42 4.86 12.75
CA VAL A 238 11.74 4.34 13.16
C VAL A 238 12.31 3.38 12.10
N GLY A 239 11.48 2.52 11.51
CA GLY A 239 11.86 1.67 10.36
C GLY A 239 12.45 2.46 9.18
N THR A 240 11.90 3.63 8.87
CA THR A 240 12.42 4.52 7.80
C THR A 240 13.76 5.19 8.13
N LEU A 241 14.16 5.19 9.41
CA LEU A 241 15.48 5.65 9.86
C LEU A 241 16.49 4.48 9.87
N ILE A 242 16.03 3.28 10.22
CA ILE A 242 16.83 2.05 10.23
C ILE A 242 17.27 1.68 8.81
N PHE A 243 16.38 1.77 7.81
CA PHE A 243 16.68 1.38 6.43
C PHE A 243 17.97 2.02 5.86
N PRO A 244 18.13 3.35 5.81
CA PRO A 244 19.35 3.97 5.24
C PRO A 244 20.60 3.67 6.06
N CYS A 245 20.47 3.48 7.39
CA CYS A 245 21.57 3.05 8.25
C CYS A 245 22.05 1.63 7.87
N LEU A 246 21.11 0.68 7.72
CA LEU A 246 21.40 -0.68 7.27
C LEU A 246 21.99 -0.69 5.86
N GLN A 247 21.48 0.14 4.95
CA GLN A 247 21.99 0.24 3.59
C GLN A 247 23.44 0.74 3.56
N THR A 248 23.78 1.73 4.38
CA THR A 248 25.16 2.25 4.49
C THR A 248 26.10 1.20 5.05
N TYR A 249 25.64 0.40 6.03
CA TYR A 249 26.44 -0.64 6.65
C TYR A 249 26.61 -1.89 5.76
N MET A 250 25.51 -2.39 5.18
CA MET A 250 25.48 -3.64 4.39
C MET A 250 25.87 -3.44 2.91
N LYS A 251 25.87 -2.19 2.42
CA LYS A 251 26.19 -1.73 1.04
C LYS A 251 25.31 -2.28 -0.08
N ARG A 252 24.54 -3.35 0.15
CA ARG A 252 23.65 -4.00 -0.82
C ARG A 252 22.22 -4.05 -0.28
N VAL A 253 21.29 -3.49 -1.04
CA VAL A 253 19.87 -3.41 -0.68
C VAL A 253 19.25 -4.81 -0.56
N GLU A 254 19.71 -5.77 -1.36
CA GLU A 254 19.24 -7.15 -1.33
C GLU A 254 19.51 -7.84 0.02
N ARG A 255 20.65 -7.52 0.65
CA ARG A 255 20.98 -8.03 1.99
C ARG A 255 20.12 -7.37 3.06
N VAL A 256 19.86 -6.08 2.92
CA VAL A 256 18.97 -5.34 3.83
C VAL A 256 17.57 -5.93 3.79
N ALA A 257 17.03 -6.19 2.60
CA ALA A 257 15.70 -6.79 2.41
C ALA A 257 15.57 -8.17 3.09
N VAL A 258 16.55 -9.06 2.86
CA VAL A 258 16.58 -10.39 3.50
C VAL A 258 16.72 -10.27 5.01
N PHE A 259 17.61 -9.40 5.50
CA PHE A 259 17.81 -9.22 6.94
C PHE A 259 16.56 -8.68 7.64
N SER A 260 15.93 -7.65 7.07
CA SER A 260 14.74 -7.02 7.64
C SER A 260 13.53 -7.95 7.63
N VAL A 261 13.31 -8.77 6.60
CA VAL A 261 12.17 -9.70 6.56
C VAL A 261 12.31 -10.83 7.58
N TRP A 262 13.54 -11.30 7.83
CA TRP A 262 13.81 -12.28 8.89
C TRP A 262 13.56 -11.69 10.28
N LEU A 263 14.00 -10.45 10.53
CA LEU A 263 13.70 -9.77 11.78
C LEU A 263 12.20 -9.49 11.94
N PHE A 264 11.50 -9.18 10.85
CA PHE A 264 10.05 -9.05 10.86
C PHE A 264 9.37 -10.35 11.31
N TRP A 265 9.74 -11.48 10.71
CA TRP A 265 9.21 -12.80 11.10
C TRP A 265 9.57 -13.15 12.56
N LEU A 266 10.83 -12.94 12.98
CA LEU A 266 11.29 -13.21 14.33
C LEU A 266 10.57 -12.37 15.39
N CYS A 267 10.17 -11.14 15.07
CA CYS A 267 9.35 -10.32 15.97
C CYS A 267 7.91 -10.83 16.10
N LEU A 268 7.36 -11.50 15.08
CA LEU A 268 6.00 -12.04 15.09
C LEU A 268 5.92 -13.47 15.63
N ALA A 269 6.96 -14.29 15.49
CA ALA A 269 6.99 -15.68 15.96
C ALA A 269 6.60 -15.87 17.45
N PRO A 270 6.99 -14.98 18.39
CA PRO A 270 6.57 -15.07 19.79
C PRO A 270 5.05 -15.00 19.99
N VAL A 271 4.29 -14.42 19.06
CA VAL A 271 2.83 -14.36 19.16
C VAL A 271 2.24 -15.77 19.15
N LEU A 272 2.64 -16.62 18.20
CA LEU A 272 2.18 -18.01 18.17
C LEU A 272 2.63 -18.78 19.42
N LEU A 273 3.86 -18.59 19.87
CA LEU A 273 4.32 -19.21 21.11
C LEU A 273 3.46 -18.79 22.31
N ALA A 274 3.09 -17.51 22.41
CA ALA A 274 2.23 -17.04 23.49
C ALA A 274 0.84 -17.69 23.44
N PHE A 275 0.25 -17.85 22.26
CA PHE A 275 -1.02 -18.56 22.08
C PHE A 275 -0.90 -20.05 22.45
N LEU A 276 0.17 -20.72 22.03
CA LEU A 276 0.38 -22.15 22.34
C LEU A 276 0.61 -22.41 23.84
N PHE A 277 1.35 -21.53 24.53
CA PHE A 277 1.69 -21.73 25.95
C PHE A 277 0.63 -21.22 26.91
N THR A 278 0.01 -20.08 26.60
CA THR A 278 -0.94 -19.41 27.52
C THR A 278 -2.40 -19.55 27.08
N GLY A 279 -2.65 -20.13 25.90
CA GLY A 279 -3.97 -20.21 25.31
C GLY A 279 -4.55 -18.83 25.04
N GLU A 280 -5.88 -18.75 25.04
CA GLU A 280 -6.59 -17.49 24.93
C GLU A 280 -6.52 -16.70 26.26
N SER A 281 -5.40 -16.03 26.53
CA SER A 281 -5.17 -15.29 27.77
C SER A 281 -4.96 -13.79 27.54
N VAL A 282 -5.04 -13.00 28.62
CA VAL A 282 -4.66 -11.58 28.56
C VAL A 282 -3.18 -11.41 28.18
N VAL A 283 -2.34 -12.37 28.57
CA VAL A 283 -0.90 -12.36 28.25
C VAL A 283 -0.67 -12.49 26.74
N SER A 284 -1.38 -13.40 26.06
CA SER A 284 -1.27 -13.54 24.59
C SER A 284 -1.73 -12.28 23.86
N ASP A 285 -2.76 -11.61 24.37
CA ASP A 285 -3.29 -10.37 23.79
C ASP A 285 -2.26 -9.22 23.86
N TYR A 286 -1.61 -9.02 25.02
CA TYR A 286 -0.54 -8.02 25.17
C TYR A 286 0.72 -8.37 24.39
N VAL A 287 1.14 -9.64 24.39
CA VAL A 287 2.30 -10.08 23.59
C VAL A 287 2.04 -9.83 22.10
N MET A 288 0.84 -10.14 21.61
CA MET A 288 0.45 -9.86 20.23
C MET A 288 0.55 -8.37 19.91
N LEU A 289 -0.05 -7.50 20.74
CA LEU A 289 0.00 -6.05 20.54
C LEU A 289 1.44 -5.50 20.54
N THR A 290 2.29 -5.95 21.46
CA THR A 290 3.69 -5.50 21.54
C THR A 290 4.52 -5.99 20.36
N CYS A 291 4.42 -7.28 20.02
CA CYS A 291 5.12 -7.87 18.88
C CYS A 291 4.76 -7.17 17.58
N MET A 292 3.48 -6.89 17.36
CA MET A 292 3.01 -6.16 16.17
C MET A 292 3.58 -4.75 16.08
N VAL A 293 3.65 -4.02 17.20
CA VAL A 293 4.24 -2.67 17.22
C VAL A 293 5.72 -2.74 16.86
N VAL A 294 6.49 -3.62 17.50
CA VAL A 294 7.93 -3.74 17.26
C VAL A 294 8.22 -4.23 15.83
N SER A 295 7.42 -5.17 15.32
CA SER A 295 7.58 -5.72 13.98
C SER A 295 7.37 -4.67 12.89
N ARG A 296 6.63 -3.59 13.14
CA ARG A 296 6.43 -2.51 12.15
C ARG A 296 7.76 -1.93 11.67
N SER A 297 8.72 -1.68 12.56
CA SER A 297 10.03 -1.13 12.17
C SER A 297 10.70 -1.95 11.06
N TRP A 298 10.62 -3.28 11.16
CA TRP A 298 11.23 -4.21 10.21
C TRP A 298 10.38 -4.39 8.94
N LEU A 299 9.06 -4.37 9.05
CA LEU A 299 8.16 -4.41 7.89
C LEU A 299 8.41 -3.21 6.97
N TRP A 300 8.45 -2.00 7.53
CA TRP A 300 8.67 -0.77 6.76
C TRP A 300 10.10 -0.70 6.19
N SER A 301 11.11 -1.24 6.89
CA SER A 301 12.45 -1.39 6.33
C SER A 301 12.49 -2.41 5.17
N THR A 302 11.72 -3.50 5.25
CA THR A 302 11.63 -4.51 4.20
C THR A 302 10.95 -3.95 2.95
N ASP A 303 9.86 -3.23 3.15
CA ASP A 303 9.12 -2.57 2.08
C ASP A 303 9.97 -1.51 1.34
N LEU A 304 10.74 -0.69 2.07
CA LEU A 304 11.67 0.26 1.44
C LEU A 304 12.76 -0.44 0.65
N ALA A 305 13.31 -1.54 1.19
CA ALA A 305 14.32 -2.34 0.51
C ALA A 305 13.77 -3.00 -0.76
N GLU A 306 12.57 -3.56 -0.69
CA GLU A 306 11.88 -4.14 -1.85
C GLU A 306 11.58 -3.08 -2.91
N THR A 307 11.07 -1.93 -2.50
CA THR A 307 10.78 -0.81 -3.40
C THR A 307 12.03 -0.40 -4.16
N GLN A 308 13.15 -0.24 -3.45
CA GLN A 308 14.41 0.11 -4.07
C GLN A 308 14.95 -1.01 -4.99
N ILE A 309 14.79 -2.29 -4.61
CA ILE A 309 15.11 -3.42 -5.49
C ILE A 309 14.30 -3.33 -6.79
N MET A 310 12.98 -3.14 -6.70
CA MET A 310 12.10 -3.02 -7.87
C MET A 310 12.49 -1.84 -8.77
N GLN A 311 12.82 -0.70 -8.17
CA GLN A 311 13.25 0.49 -8.93
C GLN A 311 14.60 0.30 -9.64
N GLU A 312 15.57 -0.36 -9.00
CA GLU A 312 16.92 -0.56 -9.52
C GLU A 312 17.06 -1.74 -10.49
N TRP A 313 16.30 -2.81 -10.28
CA TRP A 313 16.40 -4.04 -11.07
C TRP A 313 15.53 -4.03 -12.34
N ILE A 314 14.50 -3.18 -12.37
CA ILE A 314 13.57 -3.14 -13.50
C ILE A 314 13.95 -2.01 -14.44
N ALA A 315 14.12 -2.36 -15.72
CA ALA A 315 14.31 -1.38 -16.76
C ALA A 315 13.11 -0.41 -16.82
N PRO A 316 13.35 0.91 -16.95
CA PRO A 316 12.29 1.91 -16.93
C PRO A 316 11.09 1.59 -17.86
N ASN A 317 11.34 1.09 -19.07
CA ASN A 317 10.30 0.75 -20.06
C ASN A 317 9.43 -0.47 -19.70
N GLN A 318 9.74 -1.19 -18.63
CA GLN A 318 8.95 -2.33 -18.14
C GLN A 318 8.42 -2.11 -16.72
N ARG A 319 8.76 -0.97 -16.11
CA ARG A 319 8.50 -0.69 -14.69
C ARG A 319 7.01 -0.56 -14.40
N GLY A 320 6.26 0.18 -15.22
CA GLY A 320 4.81 0.29 -15.09
C GLY A 320 4.10 -1.07 -15.20
N ALA A 321 4.50 -1.90 -16.16
CA ALA A 321 3.91 -3.22 -16.36
C ALA A 321 4.20 -4.19 -15.21
N ILE A 322 5.44 -4.25 -14.71
CA ILE A 322 5.78 -5.15 -13.61
C ILE A 322 5.17 -4.68 -12.29
N ASN A 323 5.23 -3.38 -11.99
CA ASN A 323 4.66 -2.85 -10.76
C ASN A 323 3.13 -2.99 -10.71
N SER A 324 2.43 -2.83 -11.84
CA SER A 324 0.98 -3.06 -11.89
C SER A 324 0.61 -4.53 -11.64
N MET A 325 1.41 -5.51 -12.11
CA MET A 325 1.18 -6.92 -11.80
C MET A 325 1.45 -7.24 -10.33
N GLN A 326 2.49 -6.64 -9.74
CA GLN A 326 2.72 -6.72 -8.30
C GLN A 326 1.54 -6.15 -7.51
N THR A 327 1.03 -4.99 -7.92
CA THR A 327 -0.15 -4.37 -7.30
C THR A 327 -1.36 -5.28 -7.34
N ALA A 328 -1.66 -5.86 -8.50
CA ALA A 328 -2.73 -6.84 -8.62
C ALA A 328 -2.51 -8.07 -7.71
N THR A 329 -1.26 -8.53 -7.58
CA THR A 329 -0.91 -9.72 -6.78
C THR A 329 -1.09 -9.48 -5.28
N TYR A 330 -0.59 -8.36 -4.73
CA TYR A 330 -0.79 -8.11 -3.29
C TYR A 330 -2.26 -7.82 -2.96
N GLN A 331 -3.01 -7.16 -3.86
CA GLN A 331 -4.45 -6.94 -3.68
C GLN A 331 -5.22 -8.28 -3.67
N LEU A 332 -4.86 -9.22 -4.55
CA LEU A 332 -5.40 -10.59 -4.53
C LEU A 332 -5.12 -11.27 -3.19
N PHE A 333 -3.90 -11.20 -2.68
CA PHE A 333 -3.54 -11.83 -1.41
C PHE A 333 -4.25 -11.19 -0.21
N TYR A 334 -4.46 -9.87 -0.26
CA TYR A 334 -5.28 -9.18 0.72
C TYR A 334 -6.74 -9.66 0.69
N ILE A 335 -7.32 -9.86 -0.50
CA ILE A 335 -8.66 -10.46 -0.64
C ILE A 335 -8.69 -11.89 -0.09
N LEU A 336 -7.66 -12.70 -0.36
CA LEU A 336 -7.56 -14.08 0.12
C LEU A 336 -7.54 -14.17 1.66
N ILE A 337 -6.82 -13.28 2.34
CA ILE A 337 -6.82 -13.28 3.81
C ILE A 337 -8.16 -12.81 4.38
N LEU A 338 -8.85 -11.86 3.72
CA LEU A 338 -10.20 -11.46 4.10
C LEU A 338 -11.23 -12.59 3.89
N LEU A 339 -11.14 -13.33 2.78
CA LEU A 339 -11.93 -14.54 2.53
C LEU A 339 -11.66 -15.62 3.57
N SER A 340 -10.39 -15.81 3.94
CA SER A 340 -10.02 -16.71 5.03
C SER A 340 -10.68 -16.28 6.35
N GLY A 341 -10.69 -14.98 6.67
CA GLY A 341 -11.41 -14.45 7.83
C GLY A 341 -12.93 -14.67 7.78
N MET A 342 -13.53 -14.71 6.59
CA MET A 342 -14.95 -15.09 6.44
C MET A 342 -15.19 -16.58 6.64
N VAL A 343 -14.28 -17.44 6.17
CA VAL A 343 -14.36 -18.90 6.37
C VAL A 343 -14.19 -19.24 7.85
N PHE A 344 -13.19 -18.64 8.50
CA PHE A 344 -12.90 -18.79 9.92
C PHE A 344 -13.54 -17.66 10.73
N HIS A 345 -14.86 -17.56 10.65
CA HIS A 345 -15.62 -16.47 11.28
C HIS A 345 -15.75 -16.61 12.80
N ASP A 346 -15.53 -17.80 13.38
CA ASP A 346 -15.57 -18.02 14.83
C ASP A 346 -14.26 -17.51 15.46
N PRO A 347 -14.31 -16.56 16.41
CA PRO A 347 -13.13 -16.06 17.11
C PRO A 347 -12.26 -17.17 17.74
N ARG A 348 -12.85 -18.31 18.12
CA ARG A 348 -12.09 -19.45 18.66
C ARG A 348 -11.16 -20.11 17.62
N GLN A 349 -11.44 -19.91 16.33
CA GLN A 349 -10.61 -20.40 15.23
C GLN A 349 -9.52 -19.39 14.82
N PHE A 350 -9.39 -18.27 15.52
CA PHE A 350 -8.40 -17.24 15.23
C PHE A 350 -6.96 -17.78 15.24
N GLU A 351 -6.68 -18.79 16.07
CA GLU A 351 -5.37 -19.44 16.10
C GLU A 351 -4.99 -20.06 14.73
N ALA A 352 -5.96 -20.60 13.98
CA ALA A 352 -5.70 -21.11 12.63
C ALA A 352 -5.27 -19.99 11.67
N LEU A 353 -5.92 -18.82 11.76
CA LEU A 353 -5.56 -17.61 11.00
C LEU A 353 -4.18 -17.07 11.39
N LEU A 354 -3.84 -17.16 12.67
CA LEU A 354 -2.54 -16.76 13.20
C LEU A 354 -1.42 -17.66 12.63
N VAL A 355 -1.62 -18.98 12.68
CA VAL A 355 -0.67 -19.95 12.10
C VAL A 355 -0.52 -19.73 10.59
N PHE A 356 -1.63 -19.56 9.87
CA PHE A 356 -1.59 -19.27 8.44
C PHE A 356 -0.81 -18.00 8.12
N SER A 357 -1.03 -16.92 8.88
CA SER A 357 -0.33 -15.66 8.71
C SER A 357 1.18 -15.78 8.96
N LEU A 358 1.58 -16.47 10.04
CA LEU A 358 2.99 -16.69 10.33
C LEU A 358 3.67 -17.61 9.32
N ALA A 359 2.95 -18.60 8.80
CA ALA A 359 3.43 -19.44 7.71
C ALA A 359 3.61 -18.64 6.41
N ALA A 360 2.68 -17.73 6.09
CA ALA A 360 2.79 -16.85 4.93
C ALA A 360 3.99 -15.90 5.04
N VAL A 361 4.20 -15.28 6.22
CA VAL A 361 5.37 -14.43 6.48
C VAL A 361 6.67 -15.24 6.45
N LEU A 362 6.67 -16.48 6.95
CA LEU A 362 7.83 -17.38 6.86
C LEU A 362 8.16 -17.72 5.40
N ALA A 363 7.14 -18.10 4.62
CA ALA A 363 7.28 -18.40 3.20
C ALA A 363 7.81 -17.18 2.43
N SER A 364 7.37 -15.98 2.78
CA SER A 364 7.93 -14.73 2.28
C SER A 364 9.42 -14.61 2.61
N ALA A 365 9.82 -14.75 3.88
CA ALA A 365 11.22 -14.65 4.30
C ALA A 365 12.12 -15.69 3.57
N MET A 366 11.62 -16.91 3.40
CA MET A 366 12.28 -17.96 2.61
C MET A 366 12.41 -17.56 1.13
N GLY A 367 11.36 -17.01 0.53
CA GLY A 367 11.35 -16.55 -0.86
C GLY A 367 12.32 -15.39 -1.12
N PHE A 368 12.36 -14.39 -0.23
CA PHE A 368 13.36 -13.32 -0.23
C PHE A 368 14.78 -13.89 -0.16
N THR A 369 15.01 -14.88 0.72
CA THR A 369 16.32 -15.51 0.88
C THR A 369 16.73 -16.28 -0.37
N TYR A 370 15.83 -17.10 -0.92
CA TYR A 370 16.09 -17.87 -2.14
C TYR A 370 16.37 -16.95 -3.33
N TRP A 371 15.59 -15.86 -3.49
CA TRP A 371 15.85 -14.84 -4.50
C TRP A 371 17.19 -14.15 -4.28
N GLY A 372 17.50 -13.74 -3.04
CA GLY A 372 18.75 -13.08 -2.69
C GLY A 372 19.99 -13.94 -2.97
N ILE A 373 19.88 -15.26 -2.76
CA ILE A 373 20.95 -16.21 -3.09
C ILE A 373 21.08 -16.40 -4.60
N LYS A 374 19.96 -16.62 -5.31
CA LYS A 374 19.94 -16.96 -6.74
C LYS A 374 20.26 -15.77 -7.65
N TYR A 375 19.69 -14.60 -7.36
CA TYR A 375 19.82 -13.40 -8.17
C TYR A 375 20.57 -12.30 -7.43
N GLY A 376 20.18 -11.97 -6.20
CA GLY A 376 20.71 -10.81 -5.46
C GLY A 376 22.24 -10.82 -5.24
N ARG A 377 22.85 -12.00 -5.06
CA ARG A 377 24.32 -12.14 -4.98
C ARG A 377 25.02 -11.78 -6.28
N HIS A 378 24.37 -12.03 -7.40
CA HIS A 378 24.85 -11.87 -8.77
C HIS A 378 24.28 -10.61 -9.44
N ARG A 379 23.95 -9.57 -8.65
CA ARG A 379 23.41 -8.30 -9.14
C ARG A 379 24.13 -7.77 -10.38
N ASP A 380 25.46 -7.82 -10.40
CA ASP A 380 26.30 -7.29 -11.48
C ASP A 380 26.03 -7.95 -12.86
N ILE A 381 25.44 -9.14 -12.89
CA ILE A 381 25.06 -9.86 -14.12
C ILE A 381 23.71 -9.38 -14.66
N TYR A 382 22.78 -9.02 -13.76
CA TYR A 382 21.38 -8.73 -14.10
C TYR A 382 21.09 -7.23 -14.16
N VAL A 383 21.80 -6.44 -13.36
CA VAL A 383 21.71 -5.00 -13.27
C VAL A 383 23.03 -4.46 -13.82
N SER A 384 23.07 -4.27 -15.14
CA SER A 384 24.25 -3.67 -15.77
C SER A 384 24.41 -2.25 -15.23
N ALA A 385 25.60 -1.89 -14.75
CA ALA A 385 25.97 -0.49 -14.65
C ALA A 385 25.76 0.10 -16.05
N ARG A 386 24.90 1.12 -16.17
CA ARG A 386 24.65 1.82 -17.45
C ARG A 386 25.90 2.64 -17.81
N THR A 387 27.05 2.01 -18.01
CA THR A 387 28.17 2.63 -18.70
C THR A 387 27.96 2.47 -20.19
N SER A 388 27.34 3.48 -20.78
CA SER A 388 27.69 3.92 -22.13
C SER A 388 27.53 5.43 -22.13
N PRO A 389 28.60 6.22 -21.90
CA PRO A 389 28.57 7.59 -22.35
C PRO A 389 28.28 7.51 -23.85
N VAL A 390 27.20 8.15 -24.29
CA VAL A 390 26.98 8.41 -25.71
C VAL A 390 28.26 9.10 -26.20
N LYS A 391 29.09 8.35 -26.91
CA LYS A 391 30.30 8.88 -27.54
C LYS A 391 29.87 9.71 -28.74
N ALA A 392 30.32 10.96 -28.69
CA ALA A 392 30.39 11.97 -29.74
C ALA A 392 29.06 12.61 -30.15
#